data_AF-A0A9D2AQ77-F1
#
_entry.id   AF-A0A9D2AQ77-F1
#
_cell.length_a   1.000
_cell.length_b   1.000
_cell.length_c   1.000
_cell.angle_alpha   90.00
_cell.angle_beta   90.00
_cell.angle_gamma   90.00
#
_symmetry.space_group_name_H-M   'P 1'
#
loop_
_entity.id
_entity.type
_entity.pdbx_description
1 polymer ?
#
loop_
_entity_poly.entity_id
_entity_poly.type
_entity_poly.pdbx_seq_one_letter_code
_entity_poly.pdbx_strand_id
1 'polypeptide(L)'
;MKTILLPHYMRIIGWILFVPCLLVGVLILVEALSLNGVVGVVVNDTAIIGIAIGSLFICCSRERQEDEMMQAVRLQALMVSLYVYVGLLIVCTLIINDLAYLYFMIANLCLFPVVFLLVFKIMIARYIKEFDDEKQD
;
A
#
# COMPACT_ATOMS: atom_id res chain seq x y z
N MET A 1 -2.17 35.71 7.68
CA MET A 1 -1.76 34.66 8.65
C MET A 1 -0.83 33.71 7.91
N LYS A 2 0.42 33.56 8.37
CA LYS A 2 1.41 32.68 7.73
C LYS A 2 0.97 31.23 7.93
N THR A 3 0.34 30.66 6.92
CA THR A 3 0.00 29.25 6.87
C THR A 3 1.30 28.47 6.74
N ILE A 4 1.65 27.75 7.80
CA ILE A 4 2.79 26.85 7.82
C ILE A 4 2.50 25.77 6.77
N LEU A 5 3.18 25.85 5.62
CA LEU A 5 3.15 24.84 4.57
C LEU A 5 3.70 23.54 5.17
N LEU A 6 2.85 22.52 5.30
CA LEU A 6 3.32 21.21 5.71
C LEU A 6 4.15 20.62 4.57
N PRO A 7 5.40 20.19 4.82
CA PRO A 7 6.39 19.97 3.77
C PRO A 7 6.19 18.62 3.07
N HIS A 8 6.74 18.53 1.86
CA HIS A 8 6.88 17.35 0.99
C HIS A 8 7.50 16.08 1.67
N TYR A 9 7.94 16.23 2.92
CA TYR A 9 8.68 15.22 3.71
C TYR A 9 7.85 14.00 4.12
N MET A 10 6.52 14.10 4.35
CA MET A 10 5.74 12.97 4.89
C MET A 10 5.57 11.81 3.89
N ARG A 11 5.51 12.11 2.58
CA ARG A 11 5.49 11.10 1.52
C ARG A 11 6.81 10.34 1.43
N ILE A 12 7.93 11.03 1.66
CA ILE A 12 9.28 10.46 1.69
C ILE A 12 9.42 9.54 2.90
N ILE A 13 8.94 9.96 4.08
CA ILE A 13 8.97 9.14 5.29
C ILE A 13 8.17 7.84 5.11
N GLY A 14 6.98 7.93 4.52
CA GLY A 14 6.16 6.75 4.22
C GLY A 14 6.85 5.77 3.27
N TRP A 15 7.47 6.27 2.21
CA TRP A 15 8.24 5.43 1.27
C TRP A 15 9.51 4.84 1.90
N ILE A 16 10.23 5.62 2.69
CA ILE A 16 11.42 5.16 3.43
C ILE A 16 11.06 4.07 4.43
N LEU A 17 9.86 4.06 5.01
CA LEU A 17 9.44 3.02 5.94
C LEU A 17 8.83 1.80 5.22
N PHE A 18 7.99 2.03 4.21
CA PHE A 18 7.28 0.96 3.50
C PHE A 18 8.19 0.10 2.63
N VAL A 19 9.10 0.71 1.85
CA VAL A 19 9.97 -0.02 0.92
C VAL A 19 10.89 -1.03 1.62
N PRO A 20 11.64 -0.69 2.69
CA PRO A 20 12.48 -1.68 3.37
C PRO A 20 11.65 -2.76 4.06
N CYS A 21 10.50 -2.43 4.68
CA CYS A 21 9.65 -3.44 5.28
C CYS A 21 9.06 -4.41 4.24
N LEU A 22 8.66 -3.90 3.07
CA LEU A 22 8.22 -4.74 1.94
C LEU A 22 9.36 -5.63 1.43
N LEU A 23 10.56 -5.07 1.25
CA LEU A 23 11.72 -5.80 0.77
C LEU A 23 12.12 -6.92 1.75
N VAL A 24 12.11 -6.66 3.05
CA VAL A 24 12.33 -7.68 4.10
C VAL A 24 11.23 -8.74 4.06
N GLY A 25 9.96 -8.35 3.91
CA GLY A 25 8.84 -9.30 3.79
C GLY A 25 8.99 -10.24 2.59
N VAL A 26 9.41 -9.73 1.42
CA VAL A 26 9.66 -10.54 0.23
C VAL A 26 10.88 -11.46 0.43
N LEU A 27 11.95 -10.98 1.05
CA LEU A 27 13.13 -11.81 1.36
C LEU A 27 12.79 -13.00 2.27
N ILE A 28 11.89 -12.80 3.23
CA ILE A 28 11.40 -13.88 4.11
C ILE A 28 10.55 -14.88 3.30
N LEU A 29 9.69 -14.41 2.39
CA LEU A 29 8.87 -15.27 1.54
C LEU A 29 9.68 -16.14 0.57
N VAL A 30 10.80 -15.64 0.05
CA VAL A 30 11.70 -16.38 -0.87
C VAL A 30 12.61 -17.35 -0.11
N GLU A 31 12.44 -17.48 1.21
CA GLU A 31 13.31 -18.26 2.12
C GLU A 31 14.79 -17.81 2.11
N ALA A 32 15.11 -16.68 1.47
CA ALA A 32 16.47 -16.14 1.38
C ALA A 32 16.99 -15.62 2.74
N LEU A 33 16.09 -15.28 3.66
CA LEU A 33 16.40 -14.87 5.02
C LEU A 33 15.75 -15.84 6.03
N SER A 34 16.38 -17.01 6.23
CA SER A 34 15.90 -18.01 7.19
C SER A 34 16.31 -17.66 8.64
N LEU A 35 15.56 -16.76 9.28
CA LEU A 35 15.72 -16.49 10.71
C LEU A 35 15.02 -17.60 11.51
N ASN A 36 15.81 -18.50 12.10
CA ASN A 36 15.27 -19.62 12.87
C ASN A 36 14.92 -19.22 14.32
N GLY A 37 13.85 -19.78 14.85
CA GLY A 37 13.42 -19.61 16.25
C GLY A 37 12.59 -18.34 16.50
N VAL A 38 12.56 -17.90 17.76
CA VAL A 38 11.74 -16.75 18.22
C VAL A 38 12.05 -15.47 17.44
N VAL A 39 13.31 -15.30 17.02
CA VAL A 39 13.75 -14.11 16.28
C VAL A 39 13.06 -14.01 14.91
N GLY A 40 12.84 -15.13 14.22
CA GLY A 40 12.16 -15.13 12.92
C GLY A 40 10.70 -14.70 13.01
N VAL A 41 10.00 -15.16 14.05
CA VAL A 41 8.60 -14.76 14.31
C VAL A 41 8.51 -13.26 14.59
N VAL A 42 9.36 -12.75 15.50
CA VAL A 42 9.37 -11.32 15.85
C VAL A 42 9.67 -10.44 14.64
N VAL A 43 10.62 -10.85 13.78
CA VAL A 43 10.98 -10.07 12.59
C VAL A 43 9.85 -10.09 11.55
N ASN A 44 9.20 -11.23 11.34
CA ASN A 44 8.06 -11.33 10.42
C ASN A 44 6.89 -10.45 10.88
N ASP A 45 6.51 -10.55 12.16
CA ASP A 45 5.43 -9.75 12.73
C ASP A 45 5.75 -8.25 12.65
N THR A 46 7.00 -7.86 12.96
CA THR A 46 7.46 -6.47 12.86
C THR A 46 7.43 -5.97 11.42
N ALA A 47 7.80 -6.81 10.44
CA ALA A 47 7.76 -6.45 9.03
C ALA A 47 6.32 -6.22 8.56
N ILE A 48 5.38 -7.11 8.90
CA ILE A 48 3.96 -6.98 8.55
C ILE A 48 3.36 -5.72 9.19
N ILE A 49 3.62 -5.49 10.47
CA ILE A 49 3.15 -4.29 11.19
C ILE A 49 3.76 -3.03 10.55
N GLY A 50 5.04 -3.07 10.17
CA GLY A 50 5.73 -1.99 9.47
C GLY A 50 5.12 -1.69 8.10
N ILE A 51 4.75 -2.71 7.32
CA ILE A 51 4.05 -2.57 6.03
C ILE A 51 2.66 -1.93 6.26
N ALA A 52 1.91 -2.42 7.24
CA ALA A 52 0.58 -1.90 7.56
C ALA A 52 0.65 -0.42 7.98
N ILE A 53 1.49 -0.09 8.96
CA ILE A 53 1.69 1.28 9.44
C ILE A 53 2.25 2.17 8.32
N GLY A 54 3.25 1.70 7.57
CA GLY A 54 3.85 2.43 6.46
C GLY A 54 2.86 2.77 5.35
N SER A 55 2.03 1.81 4.95
CA SER A 55 0.96 2.05 3.96
C SER A 55 -0.09 3.04 4.48
N LEU A 56 -0.43 2.97 5.77
CA LEU A 56 -1.37 3.89 6.40
C LEU A 56 -0.77 5.31 6.51
N PHE A 57 0.51 5.45 6.82
CA PHE A 57 1.22 6.73 6.80
C PHE A 57 1.31 7.32 5.38
N ILE A 58 1.55 6.50 4.36
CA ILE A 58 1.52 6.94 2.96
C ILE A 58 0.11 7.42 2.59
N CYS A 59 -0.93 6.66 2.97
CA CYS A 59 -2.33 7.04 2.73
C CYS A 59 -2.69 8.35 3.43
N CYS A 60 -2.32 8.50 4.70
CA CYS A 60 -2.65 9.66 5.52
C CYS A 60 -1.72 10.87 5.29
N SER A 61 -0.70 10.75 4.42
CA SER A 61 0.14 11.87 4.04
C SER A 61 -0.70 12.92 3.31
N ARG A 62 -0.77 14.12 3.91
CA ARG A 62 -1.70 15.20 3.53
C ARG A 62 -1.12 16.04 2.38
N GLU A 63 -1.65 15.91 1.17
CA GLU A 63 -1.50 16.93 0.12
C GLU A 63 -2.55 18.05 0.39
N ARG A 64 -2.14 19.31 0.27
CA ARG A 64 -2.85 20.48 0.85
C ARG A 64 -3.32 21.47 -0.23
N GLN A 65 -3.98 21.02 -1.28
CA GLN A 65 -4.73 21.96 -2.11
C GLN A 65 -6.04 21.34 -2.59
N GLU A 66 -7.14 22.00 -2.19
CA GLU A 66 -8.57 21.71 -2.41
C GLU A 66 -9.17 20.63 -1.48
N ASP A 67 -9.44 21.04 -0.24
CA ASP A 67 -9.76 20.22 0.95
C ASP A 67 -11.07 19.39 0.91
N GLU A 68 -11.80 19.30 -0.20
CA GLU A 68 -12.99 18.43 -0.33
C GLU A 68 -12.80 17.28 -1.32
N MET A 69 -12.26 17.53 -2.52
CA MET A 69 -12.11 16.50 -3.56
C MET A 69 -11.02 15.49 -3.21
N MET A 70 -9.94 15.91 -2.56
CA MET A 70 -8.81 15.01 -2.25
C MET A 70 -9.16 13.93 -1.20
N GLN A 71 -10.06 14.23 -0.26
CA GLN A 71 -10.55 13.23 0.70
C GLN A 71 -11.47 12.21 0.02
N ALA A 72 -12.32 12.65 -0.92
CA ALA A 72 -13.15 11.77 -1.72
C ALA A 72 -12.30 10.80 -2.57
N VAL A 73 -11.24 11.31 -3.21
CA VAL A 73 -10.29 10.48 -3.98
C VAL A 73 -9.65 9.40 -3.12
N ARG A 74 -9.26 9.71 -1.87
CA ARG A 74 -8.67 8.71 -0.95
C ARG A 74 -9.67 7.61 -0.55
N LEU A 75 -10.91 7.99 -0.23
CA LEU A 75 -11.95 7.02 0.14
C LEU A 75 -12.33 6.14 -1.06
N GLN A 76 -12.40 6.73 -2.26
CA GLN A 76 -12.64 6.01 -3.50
C GLN A 76 -11.50 5.03 -3.82
N ALA A 77 -10.24 5.45 -3.66
CA ALA A 77 -9.08 4.58 -3.83
C ALA A 77 -9.10 3.40 -2.83
N LEU A 78 -9.52 3.63 -1.58
CA LEU A 78 -9.66 2.57 -0.58
C LEU A 78 -10.74 1.56 -0.98
N MET A 79 -11.90 2.03 -1.44
CA MET A 79 -12.96 1.14 -1.94
C MET A 79 -12.51 0.34 -3.18
N VAL A 80 -11.92 1.00 -4.18
CA VAL A 80 -11.46 0.34 -5.41
C VAL A 80 -10.38 -0.69 -5.12
N SER A 81 -9.39 -0.36 -4.29
CA SER A 81 -8.35 -1.31 -3.90
C SER A 81 -8.90 -2.51 -3.15
N LEU A 82 -9.89 -2.32 -2.27
CA LEU A 82 -10.57 -3.41 -1.58
C LEU A 82 -11.29 -4.32 -2.58
N TYR A 83 -12.00 -3.77 -3.57
CA TYR A 83 -12.66 -4.58 -4.60
C TYR A 83 -11.67 -5.38 -5.44
N VAL A 84 -10.57 -4.75 -5.89
CA VAL A 84 -9.50 -5.45 -6.64
C VAL A 84 -8.87 -6.54 -5.79
N TYR A 85 -8.58 -6.26 -4.52
CA TYR A 85 -7.99 -7.23 -3.60
C TYR A 85 -8.92 -8.43 -3.36
N VAL A 86 -10.20 -8.21 -3.07
CA VAL A 86 -11.17 -9.29 -2.87
C VAL A 86 -11.37 -10.11 -4.15
N GLY A 87 -11.45 -9.45 -5.31
CA GLY A 87 -11.54 -10.13 -6.60
C GLY A 87 -10.32 -11.03 -6.85
N LEU A 88 -9.11 -10.52 -6.62
CA LEU A 88 -7.87 -11.29 -6.74
C LEU A 88 -7.85 -12.46 -5.75
N LEU A 89 -8.25 -12.24 -4.50
CA LEU A 89 -8.32 -13.28 -3.48
C LEU A 89 -9.23 -14.43 -3.90
N ILE A 90 -10.45 -14.14 -4.37
CA ILE A 90 -11.39 -15.17 -4.84
C ILE A 90 -10.79 -15.97 -6.00
N VAL A 91 -10.22 -15.27 -7.00
CA VAL A 91 -9.60 -15.93 -8.16
C VAL A 91 -8.44 -16.83 -7.72
N CYS A 92 -7.59 -16.35 -6.82
CA CYS A 92 -6.45 -17.13 -6.31
C CYS A 92 -6.91 -18.34 -5.48
N THR A 93 -7.94 -18.21 -4.64
CA THR A 93 -8.51 -19.33 -3.89
C THR A 93 -9.12 -20.40 -4.79
N LEU A 94 -9.74 -20.01 -5.91
CA LEU A 94 -10.30 -20.99 -6.86
C LEU A 94 -9.23 -21.73 -7.66
N ILE A 95 -8.10 -21.06 -7.98
CA ILE A 95 -7.02 -21.63 -8.80
C ILE A 95 -6.05 -22.48 -7.95
N ILE A 96 -5.76 -22.04 -6.72
CA ILE A 96 -4.71 -22.63 -5.87
C ILE A 96 -5.37 -23.47 -4.76
N ASN A 97 -5.22 -24.79 -4.83
CA ASN A 97 -5.66 -25.73 -3.79
C ASN A 97 -4.49 -26.64 -3.42
N ASP A 98 -3.75 -26.37 -2.33
CA ASP A 98 -2.85 -27.30 -1.59
C ASP A 98 -1.99 -26.55 -0.54
N LEU A 99 -0.88 -27.13 -0.03
CA LEU A 99 0.15 -26.44 0.78
C LEU A 99 0.66 -25.11 0.19
N ALA A 100 0.60 -24.93 -1.14
CA ALA A 100 0.91 -23.66 -1.80
C ALA A 100 -0.05 -22.53 -1.39
N TYR A 101 -1.29 -22.86 -0.99
CA TYR A 101 -2.27 -21.90 -0.49
C TYR A 101 -1.84 -21.26 0.84
N LEU A 102 -1.12 -21.99 1.71
CA LEU A 102 -0.64 -21.43 2.98
C LEU A 102 0.40 -20.33 2.76
N TYR A 103 1.36 -20.56 1.86
CA TYR A 103 2.32 -19.52 1.46
C TYR A 103 1.61 -18.35 0.78
N PHE A 104 0.64 -18.63 -0.09
CA PHE A 104 -0.15 -17.59 -0.74
C PHE A 104 -0.93 -16.74 0.26
N MET A 105 -1.49 -17.34 1.30
CA MET A 105 -2.23 -16.62 2.36
C MET A 105 -1.33 -15.63 3.12
N ILE A 106 -0.09 -16.01 3.42
CA ILE A 106 0.89 -15.12 4.07
C ILE A 106 1.25 -13.96 3.14
N ALA A 107 1.52 -14.25 1.86
CA ALA A 107 1.77 -13.22 0.85
C ALA A 107 0.56 -12.28 0.65
N ASN A 108 -0.65 -12.83 0.71
CA ASN A 108 -1.91 -12.12 0.55
C ASN A 108 -2.12 -11.01 1.59
N LEU A 109 -1.62 -11.20 2.83
CA LEU A 109 -1.66 -10.17 3.87
C LEU A 109 -0.86 -8.91 3.49
N CYS A 110 0.24 -9.08 2.75
CA CYS A 110 1.05 -7.98 2.22
C CYS A 110 0.49 -7.41 0.90
N LEU A 111 -0.37 -8.16 0.21
CA LEU A 111 -0.89 -7.85 -1.11
C LEU A 111 -1.90 -6.68 -1.06
N PHE A 112 -2.72 -6.61 0.00
CA PHE A 112 -3.66 -5.49 0.19
C PHE A 112 -2.97 -4.12 0.28
N PRO A 113 -1.97 -3.88 1.17
CA PRO A 113 -1.20 -2.63 1.20
C PRO A 113 -0.56 -2.26 -0.15
N VAL A 114 -0.06 -3.25 -0.90
CA VAL A 114 0.57 -3.03 -2.21
C VAL A 114 -0.46 -2.59 -3.25
N VAL A 115 -1.57 -3.32 -3.37
CA VAL A 115 -2.66 -2.98 -4.30
C VAL A 115 -3.23 -1.61 -3.98
N PHE A 116 -3.42 -1.30 -2.69
CA PHE A 116 -3.85 0.02 -2.25
C PHE A 116 -2.92 1.13 -2.74
N LEU A 117 -1.61 1.00 -2.55
CA LEU A 117 -0.63 2.01 -2.99
C LEU A 117 -0.58 2.17 -4.52
N LEU A 118 -0.70 1.08 -5.27
CA LEU A 118 -0.73 1.12 -6.73
C LEU A 118 -1.99 1.84 -7.24
N VAL A 119 -3.16 1.47 -6.72
CA VAL A 119 -4.45 2.11 -7.08
C VAL A 119 -4.43 3.60 -6.73
N PHE A 120 -3.91 3.95 -5.56
CA PHE A 120 -3.78 5.35 -5.13
C PHE A 120 -2.92 6.18 -6.08
N LYS A 121 -1.77 5.64 -6.52
CA LYS A 121 -0.88 6.30 -7.49
C LYS A 121 -1.52 6.47 -8.85
N ILE A 122 -2.20 5.43 -9.34
CA ILE A 122 -2.90 5.45 -10.63
C ILE A 122 -4.03 6.50 -10.60
N MET A 123 -4.80 6.55 -9.50
CA MET A 123 -5.93 7.48 -9.37
C MET A 123 -5.46 8.93 -9.36
N ILE A 124 -4.36 9.26 -8.66
CA ILE A 124 -3.76 10.60 -8.72
C ILE A 124 -3.30 10.94 -10.14
N ALA A 125 -2.61 10.02 -10.82
CA ALA A 125 -2.11 10.25 -12.17
C ALA A 125 -3.25 10.51 -13.17
N ARG A 126 -4.37 9.79 -13.01
CA ARG A 126 -5.57 9.99 -13.82
C ARG A 126 -6.23 11.34 -13.54
N TYR A 127 -6.36 11.71 -12.27
CA TYR A 127 -6.96 12.98 -11.85
C TYR A 127 -6.17 14.18 -12.41
N ILE A 128 -4.83 14.13 -12.39
CA ILE A 128 -4.00 15.20 -12.99
C ILE A 128 -4.28 15.36 -14.49
N LYS A 129 -4.49 14.25 -15.20
CA LYS A 129 -4.76 14.28 -16.64
C LYS A 129 -6.13 14.91 -16.96
N GLU A 130 -7.16 14.55 -16.19
CA GLU A 130 -8.52 15.11 -16.34
C GLU A 130 -8.52 16.65 -16.14
N PHE A 131 -7.68 17.18 -15.25
CA PHE A 131 -7.52 18.63 -15.04
C PHE A 131 -6.77 19.37 -16.16
N ASP A 132 -5.85 18.70 -16.86
CA ASP A 132 -5.12 19.29 -17.98
C ASP A 132 -5.97 19.33 -19.26
N ASP A 133 -6.85 18.34 -19.43
CA ASP A 133 -7.81 18.30 -20.54
C ASP A 133 -8.85 19.44 -20.40
N GLU A 134 -9.33 19.74 -19.19
CA GLU A 134 -10.25 20.88 -18.95
C GLU A 134 -9.64 22.28 -19.20
N LYS A 135 -8.30 22.41 -19.25
CA LYS A 135 -7.63 23.71 -19.51
C LYS A 135 -7.37 23.97 -21.00
N GLN A 136 -7.52 22.95 -21.84
CA GLN A 136 -7.31 23.07 -23.30
C GLN A 136 -8.60 23.38 -24.07
N ASP A 137 -9.77 23.23 -23.41
CA ASP A 137 -11.09 23.62 -23.91
C ASP A 137 -11.50 25.04 -23.46
#